data_AF-A0A7D5P6K8-F1
#
_entry.id   AF-A0A7D5P6K8-F1
#
_cell.length_a   1.000
_cell.length_b   1.000
_cell.length_c   1.000
_cell.angle_alpha   90.00
_cell.angle_beta   90.00
_cell.angle_gamma   90.00
#
_symmetry.space_group_name_H-M   'P 1'
#
loop_
_entity.id
_entity.type
_entity.pdbx_description
1 polymer ?
#
loop_
_entity_poly.entity_id
_entity_poly.type
_entity_poly.pdbx_seq_one_letter_code
_entity_poly.pdbx_strand_id
1 'polypeptide(L)'
;MIRQRFPYEKKAIRSIFLFLILMNVLVGCLMFLLVPQEELLEAFLIIFSILVPITVVFGLSPLLTSHEVHETYIVLRQGWYYRNRIDLSDIISMTRVKNGPWSYGLHFIGNNTIYVNGRTKDLILLELKGTSSTTGKKRRMTRILFDTSDNDAFVRSIGRRFDRETDHY
;
A
#
# COMPACT_ATOMS: atom_id res chain seq x y z
N MET A 1 8.36 8.19 19.33
CA MET A 1 7.85 9.38 18.60
C MET A 1 7.97 9.11 17.08
N ILE A 2 7.13 9.70 16.21
CA ILE A 2 7.35 9.61 14.73
C ILE A 2 8.52 10.51 14.40
N ARG A 3 9.55 9.99 13.71
CA ARG A 3 10.69 10.78 13.26
C ARG A 3 10.40 11.44 11.92
N GLN A 4 9.88 10.67 10.97
CA GLN A 4 9.63 11.14 9.62
C GLN A 4 8.54 10.30 8.92
N ARG A 5 7.82 10.91 7.98
CA ARG A 5 6.83 10.25 7.11
C ARG A 5 7.33 10.23 5.67
N PHE A 6 7.12 9.10 5.00
CA PHE A 6 7.52 8.86 3.63
C PHE A 6 6.30 8.37 2.84
N PRO A 7 5.63 9.27 2.08
CA PRO A 7 4.56 8.83 1.20
C PRO A 7 5.14 7.91 0.12
N TYR A 8 4.41 6.88 -0.25
CA TYR A 8 4.70 6.08 -1.45
C TYR A 8 4.15 6.75 -2.71
N GLU A 9 4.57 6.27 -3.88
CA GLU A 9 4.07 6.76 -5.16
C GLU A 9 2.54 6.58 -5.25
N LYS A 10 1.83 7.67 -5.56
CA LYS A 10 0.37 7.69 -5.57
C LYS A 10 -0.22 7.64 -6.97
N LYS A 11 0.59 7.67 -8.04
CA LYS A 11 0.08 7.77 -9.42
C LYS A 11 -0.94 6.67 -9.75
N ALA A 12 -0.59 5.41 -9.54
CA ALA A 12 -1.50 4.29 -9.81
C ALA A 12 -2.76 4.36 -8.94
N ILE A 13 -2.62 4.75 -7.68
CA ILE A 13 -3.72 4.85 -6.71
C ILE A 13 -4.67 5.99 -7.06
N ARG A 14 -4.14 7.13 -7.56
CA ARG A 14 -4.96 8.22 -8.09
C ARG A 14 -5.82 7.75 -9.26
N SER A 15 -5.25 6.96 -10.17
CA SER A 15 -6.01 6.37 -11.28
C SER A 15 -7.10 5.40 -10.78
N ILE A 16 -6.79 4.55 -9.81
CA ILE A 16 -7.77 3.64 -9.19
C ILE A 16 -8.88 4.43 -8.51
N PHE A 17 -8.55 5.46 -7.73
CA PHE A 17 -9.53 6.29 -7.05
C PHE A 17 -10.45 7.00 -8.05
N LEU A 18 -9.89 7.60 -9.10
CA LEU A 18 -10.68 8.25 -10.16
C LEU A 18 -11.60 7.23 -10.85
N PHE A 19 -11.09 6.05 -11.19
CA PHE A 19 -11.89 4.98 -11.78
C PHE A 19 -13.06 4.57 -10.88
N LEU A 20 -12.83 4.38 -9.58
CA LEU A 20 -13.88 4.05 -8.62
C LEU A 20 -14.95 5.15 -8.55
N ILE A 21 -14.55 6.42 -8.50
CA ILE A 21 -15.50 7.54 -8.53
C ILE A 21 -16.34 7.53 -9.82
N LEU A 22 -15.71 7.36 -10.98
CA LEU A 22 -16.41 7.29 -12.26
C LEU A 22 -17.38 6.10 -12.32
N MET A 23 -17.01 4.94 -11.76
CA MET A 23 -17.91 3.78 -11.63
C MET A 23 -19.11 4.07 -10.74
N ASN A 24 -18.92 4.74 -9.60
CA ASN A 24 -20.04 5.15 -8.75
C ASN A 24 -21.00 6.08 -9.49
N VAL A 25 -20.47 7.07 -10.23
CA VAL A 25 -21.28 7.98 -11.03
C VAL A 25 -22.05 7.22 -12.12
N LEU A 26 -21.37 6.34 -12.85
CA LEU A 26 -22.00 5.53 -13.89
C LEU A 26 -23.13 4.67 -13.33
N VAL A 27 -22.90 3.96 -12.22
CA VAL A 27 -23.93 3.16 -11.55
C VAL A 27 -25.11 4.04 -11.13
N GLY A 28 -24.85 5.21 -10.53
CA GLY A 28 -25.90 6.17 -10.18
C GLY A 28 -26.73 6.62 -11.39
N CYS A 29 -26.09 6.92 -12.52
CA CYS A 29 -26.77 7.26 -13.76
C CYS A 29 -27.62 6.09 -14.29
N LEU A 30 -27.06 4.87 -14.30
CA LEU A 30 -27.80 3.68 -14.74
C LEU A 30 -29.01 3.39 -13.84
N MET A 31 -28.86 3.55 -12.53
CA MET A 31 -29.97 3.39 -11.60
C MET A 31 -31.08 4.40 -11.86
N PHE A 32 -30.72 5.67 -12.05
CA PHE A 32 -31.69 6.70 -12.36
C PHE A 32 -32.48 6.42 -13.65
N LEU A 33 -31.84 5.79 -14.65
CA LEU A 33 -32.46 5.45 -15.93
C LEU A 33 -33.28 4.16 -15.93
N LEU A 34 -32.85 3.16 -15.14
CA LEU A 34 -33.35 1.78 -15.24
C LEU A 34 -34.24 1.34 -14.07
N VAL A 35 -34.11 1.99 -12.90
CA VAL A 35 -34.87 1.64 -11.71
C VAL A 35 -36.15 2.48 -11.65
N PRO A 36 -37.31 1.86 -11.37
CA PRO A 36 -38.55 2.60 -11.11
C PRO A 36 -38.36 3.66 -10.02
N GLN A 37 -38.96 4.83 -10.18
CA GLN A 37 -38.67 5.99 -9.32
C GLN A 37 -39.11 5.75 -7.86
N GLU A 38 -40.15 4.96 -7.66
CA GLU A 38 -40.65 4.50 -6.36
C GLU A 38 -39.64 3.60 -5.61
N GLU A 39 -38.79 2.86 -6.32
CA GLU A 39 -37.79 1.94 -5.75
C GLU A 39 -36.37 2.55 -5.71
N LEU A 40 -36.15 3.67 -6.42
CA LEU A 40 -34.84 4.25 -6.64
C LEU A 40 -34.09 4.55 -5.34
N LEU A 41 -34.78 5.10 -4.33
CA LEU A 41 -34.16 5.45 -3.05
C LEU A 41 -33.66 4.19 -2.32
N GLU A 42 -34.47 3.14 -2.25
CA GLU A 42 -34.10 1.90 -1.58
C GLU A 42 -32.92 1.24 -2.29
N ALA A 43 -33.00 1.11 -3.62
CA ALA A 43 -31.91 0.59 -4.43
C ALA A 43 -30.62 1.40 -4.23
N PHE A 44 -30.73 2.75 -4.21
CA PHE A 44 -29.59 3.64 -4.03
C PHE A 44 -28.90 3.39 -2.69
N LEU A 45 -29.68 3.34 -1.60
CA LEU A 45 -29.13 3.10 -0.27
C LEU A 45 -28.44 1.74 -0.18
N ILE A 46 -29.05 0.67 -0.71
CA ILE A 46 -28.46 -0.66 -0.69
C ILE A 46 -27.14 -0.67 -1.46
N ILE A 47 -27.14 -0.20 -2.71
CA ILE A 47 -25.95 -0.27 -3.59
C ILE A 47 -24.83 0.65 -3.09
N PHE A 48 -25.13 1.90 -2.77
CA PHE A 48 -24.11 2.87 -2.34
C PHE A 48 -23.61 2.63 -0.92
N SER A 49 -24.38 1.94 -0.06
CA SER A 49 -23.85 1.46 1.22
C SER A 49 -22.66 0.49 1.07
N ILE A 50 -22.48 -0.10 -0.12
CA ILE A 50 -21.36 -0.99 -0.43
C ILE A 50 -20.30 -0.27 -1.27
N LEU A 51 -20.71 0.42 -2.35
CA LEU A 51 -19.76 1.04 -3.29
C LEU A 51 -18.96 2.19 -2.66
N VAL A 52 -19.59 3.00 -1.81
CA VAL A 52 -18.91 4.13 -1.16
C VAL A 52 -17.82 3.64 -0.21
N PRO A 53 -18.08 2.70 0.73
CA PRO A 53 -17.01 2.14 1.56
C PRO A 53 -15.88 1.49 0.77
N ILE A 54 -16.18 0.77 -0.32
CA ILE A 54 -15.13 0.22 -1.20
C ILE A 54 -14.24 1.34 -1.75
N THR A 55 -14.85 2.41 -2.25
CA THR A 55 -14.13 3.58 -2.78
C THR A 55 -13.27 4.25 -1.72
N VAL A 56 -13.77 4.36 -0.50
CA VAL A 56 -13.03 4.91 0.64
C VAL A 56 -11.86 4.01 1.02
N VAL A 57 -12.06 2.70 1.17
CA VAL A 57 -11.04 1.75 1.64
C VAL A 57 -9.94 1.54 0.60
N PHE A 58 -10.28 1.42 -0.68
CA PHE A 58 -9.33 1.07 -1.74
C PHE A 58 -8.81 2.27 -2.54
N GLY A 59 -9.56 3.37 -2.58
CA GLY A 59 -9.18 4.58 -3.31
C GLY A 59 -8.67 5.68 -2.39
N LEU A 60 -9.53 6.18 -1.50
CA LEU A 60 -9.21 7.36 -0.69
C LEU A 60 -8.18 7.07 0.41
N SER A 61 -8.36 5.98 1.15
CA SER A 61 -7.51 5.63 2.29
C SER A 61 -6.03 5.49 1.89
N PRO A 62 -5.67 4.79 0.79
CA PRO A 62 -4.30 4.74 0.33
C PRO A 62 -3.75 6.08 -0.20
N LEU A 63 -4.58 7.08 -0.51
CA LEU A 63 -4.07 8.42 -0.83
C LEU A 63 -3.64 9.17 0.43
N LEU A 64 -4.30 8.90 1.57
CA LEU A 64 -4.11 9.61 2.83
C LEU A 64 -3.03 9.01 3.74
N THR A 65 -2.56 7.79 3.46
CA THR A 65 -1.57 7.10 4.29
C THR A 65 -0.15 7.25 3.77
N SER A 66 0.85 7.04 4.63
CA SER A 66 2.28 7.07 4.28
C SER A 66 3.03 6.06 5.14
N HIS A 67 4.24 5.69 4.72
CA HIS A 67 5.17 4.97 5.57
C HIS A 67 5.70 5.88 6.68
N GLU A 68 6.03 5.31 7.83
CA GLU A 68 6.52 6.07 8.99
C GLU A 68 7.83 5.46 9.47
N VAL A 69 8.81 6.31 9.75
CA VAL A 69 10.08 5.92 10.37
C VAL A 69 10.10 6.43 11.80
N HIS A 70 10.40 5.52 12.73
CA HIS A 70 10.60 5.80 14.14
C HIS A 70 12.04 5.48 14.54
N GLU A 71 12.39 5.72 15.81
CA GLU A 71 13.75 5.50 16.33
C GLU A 71 14.17 4.02 16.29
N THR A 72 13.25 3.10 16.59
CA THR A 72 13.56 1.66 16.72
C THR A 72 12.83 0.77 15.73
N TYR A 73 11.88 1.31 14.96
CA TYR A 73 11.05 0.55 14.03
C TYR A 73 10.57 1.41 12.86
N ILE A 74 10.10 0.75 11.81
CA ILE A 74 9.37 1.37 10.71
C ILE A 74 7.95 0.84 10.66
N VAL A 75 7.04 1.66 10.13
CA VAL A 75 5.66 1.26 9.83
C VAL A 75 5.46 1.37 8.34
N LEU A 76 5.30 0.23 7.68
CA LEU A 76 4.87 0.21 6.30
C LEU A 76 3.34 0.22 6.25
N ARG A 77 2.75 1.21 5.60
CA ARG A 77 1.29 1.36 5.53
C ARG A 77 0.85 1.65 4.11
N GLN A 78 -0.23 1.00 3.68
CA GLN A 78 -0.89 1.29 2.42
C GLN A 78 -2.40 1.17 2.62
N GLY A 79 -3.03 2.32 2.84
CA GLY A 79 -4.44 2.43 3.20
C GLY A 79 -4.78 1.79 4.55
N TRP A 80 -6.02 1.33 4.64
CA TRP A 80 -6.54 0.59 5.80
C TRP A 80 -6.27 -0.90 5.71
N TYR A 81 -6.14 -1.45 4.50
CA TYR A 81 -5.98 -2.87 4.28
C TYR A 81 -4.55 -3.37 4.57
N TYR A 82 -3.55 -2.48 4.64
CA TYR A 82 -2.18 -2.87 4.98
C TYR A 82 -1.52 -1.94 5.99
N ARG A 83 -1.06 -2.52 7.09
CA ARG A 83 -0.18 -1.90 8.05
C ARG A 83 0.75 -2.96 8.63
N ASN A 84 2.05 -2.73 8.59
CA ASN A 84 3.05 -3.65 9.12
C ASN A 84 4.09 -2.86 9.92
N ARG A 85 4.34 -3.29 11.16
CA ARG A 85 5.39 -2.73 12.02
C ARG A 85 6.60 -3.66 11.97
N ILE A 86 7.76 -3.11 11.62
CA ILE A 86 9.01 -3.86 11.46
C ILE A 86 10.06 -3.21 12.36
N ASP A 87 10.56 -3.95 13.33
CA ASP A 87 11.63 -3.47 14.19
C ASP A 87 12.94 -3.40 13.39
N LEU A 88 13.71 -2.32 13.58
CA LEU A 88 14.97 -2.12 12.86
C LEU A 88 16.01 -3.20 13.18
N SER A 89 15.90 -3.83 14.35
CA SER A 89 16.72 -4.98 14.75
C SER A 89 16.48 -6.24 13.91
N ASP A 90 15.33 -6.33 13.26
CA ASP A 90 14.91 -7.49 12.49
C ASP A 90 15.31 -7.38 11.01
N ILE A 91 15.72 -6.19 10.56
CA ILE A 91 16.20 -5.95 9.20
C ILE A 91 17.60 -6.58 9.06
N ILE A 92 17.73 -7.53 8.14
CA ILE A 92 19.02 -8.11 7.75
C ILE A 92 19.71 -7.19 6.74
N SER A 93 18.97 -6.80 5.71
CA SER A 93 19.49 -6.02 4.58
C SER A 93 18.41 -5.14 4.00
N MET A 94 18.84 -4.06 3.36
CA MET A 94 18.00 -3.14 2.62
C MET A 94 18.68 -2.81 1.30
N THR A 95 18.01 -3.06 0.18
CA THR A 95 18.62 -2.98 -1.14
C THR A 95 17.71 -2.23 -2.09
N ARG A 96 18.30 -1.40 -2.97
CA ARG A 96 17.59 -0.76 -4.08
C ARG A 96 17.32 -1.79 -5.17
N VAL A 97 16.07 -1.88 -5.63
CA VAL A 97 15.67 -2.78 -6.71
C VAL A 97 15.20 -1.94 -7.90
N LYS A 98 15.91 -2.05 -9.03
CA LYS A 98 15.61 -1.25 -10.23
C LYS A 98 14.23 -1.55 -10.82
N ASN A 99 13.86 -2.83 -10.90
CA ASN A 99 12.60 -3.30 -11.46
C ASN A 99 11.94 -4.29 -10.49
N GLY A 100 10.70 -4.02 -10.12
CA GLY A 100 9.82 -4.95 -9.40
C GLY A 100 8.82 -5.63 -10.34
N PRO A 101 7.88 -6.42 -9.78
CA PRO A 101 6.82 -7.05 -10.55
C PRO A 101 5.89 -6.03 -11.19
N TRP A 102 5.19 -6.44 -12.24
CA TRP A 102 4.21 -5.61 -12.94
C TRP A 102 2.86 -5.56 -12.21
N SER A 103 2.89 -5.25 -10.90
CA SER A 103 1.71 -5.11 -10.06
C SER A 103 1.83 -3.89 -9.14
N TYR A 104 0.70 -3.29 -8.77
CA TYR A 104 0.61 -2.13 -7.87
C TYR A 104 -0.30 -2.47 -6.71
N GLY A 105 0.02 -2.02 -5.50
CA GLY A 105 -0.77 -2.29 -4.31
C GLY A 105 -0.10 -3.29 -3.38
N LEU A 106 -0.95 -4.03 -2.66
CA LEU A 106 -0.53 -5.12 -1.79
C LEU A 106 -0.63 -6.45 -2.54
N HIS A 107 0.50 -7.14 -2.71
CA HIS A 107 0.55 -8.47 -3.31
C HIS A 107 1.44 -9.41 -2.49
N PHE A 108 1.04 -10.67 -2.42
CA PHE A 108 1.82 -11.73 -1.78
C PHE A 108 2.30 -12.68 -2.87
N ILE A 109 3.62 -12.79 -3.06
CA ILE A 109 4.19 -13.78 -3.99
C ILE A 109 4.89 -14.86 -3.19
N GLY A 110 4.43 -16.11 -3.39
CA GLY A 110 4.84 -17.23 -2.57
C GLY A 110 4.47 -17.04 -1.10
N ASN A 111 5.15 -17.77 -0.21
CA ASN A 111 4.84 -17.75 1.22
C ASN A 111 5.57 -16.65 2.02
N ASN A 112 6.51 -15.93 1.40
CA ASN A 112 7.53 -15.18 2.13
C ASN A 112 7.80 -13.75 1.65
N THR A 113 7.27 -13.34 0.48
CA THR A 113 7.53 -12.01 -0.09
C THR A 113 6.25 -11.20 -0.19
N ILE A 114 6.32 -9.96 0.29
CA ILE A 114 5.24 -8.98 0.18
C ILE A 114 5.67 -7.83 -0.71
N TYR A 115 4.77 -7.39 -1.56
CA TYR A 115 4.89 -6.16 -2.34
C TYR A 115 3.86 -5.17 -1.82
N VAL A 116 4.33 -3.99 -1.46
CA VAL A 116 3.53 -2.85 -0.98
C VAL A 116 4.02 -1.65 -1.76
N ASN A 117 3.66 -1.60 -3.04
CA ASN A 117 4.27 -0.70 -3.99
C ASN A 117 3.24 0.13 -4.77
N GLY A 118 3.48 1.44 -4.86
CA GLY A 118 2.78 2.38 -5.71
C GLY A 118 3.39 2.52 -7.12
N ARG A 119 4.60 2.00 -7.33
CA ARG A 119 5.30 1.95 -8.62
C ARG A 119 6.00 0.61 -8.85
N THR A 120 6.45 0.35 -10.07
CA THR A 120 7.14 -0.90 -10.45
C THR A 120 8.65 -0.73 -10.61
N LYS A 121 9.16 0.50 -10.53
CA LYS A 121 10.58 0.80 -10.67
C LYS A 121 11.11 1.49 -9.43
N ASP A 122 12.41 1.38 -9.23
CA ASP A 122 13.11 2.04 -8.13
C ASP A 122 12.45 1.72 -6.77
N LEU A 123 12.51 0.45 -6.37
CA LEU A 123 11.92 -0.05 -5.13
C LEU A 123 12.99 -0.25 -4.06
N ILE A 124 12.54 -0.52 -2.84
CA ILE A 124 13.37 -0.93 -1.71
C ILE A 124 12.95 -2.36 -1.36
N LEU A 125 13.89 -3.29 -1.40
CA LEU A 125 13.75 -4.64 -0.85
C LEU A 125 14.32 -4.64 0.57
N LEU A 126 13.49 -5.02 1.54
CA LEU A 126 13.89 -5.34 2.90
C LEU A 126 13.92 -6.85 3.08
N GLU A 127 15.05 -7.38 3.55
CA GLU A 127 15.12 -8.75 4.04
C GLU A 127 15.09 -8.78 5.57
N LEU A 128 14.32 -9.71 6.14
CA LEU A 128 14.04 -9.77 7.58
C LEU A 128 14.52 -11.10 8.19
N LYS A 129 14.98 -11.05 9.45
CA LYS A 129 15.42 -12.22 10.26
C LYS A 129 14.33 -13.28 10.42
N GLY A 130 13.06 -12.86 10.46
CA GLY A 130 11.91 -13.72 10.67
C GLY A 130 10.60 -12.93 10.73
N THR A 131 9.48 -13.66 10.84
CA THR A 131 8.07 -13.20 10.75
C THR A 131 7.82 -11.75 11.17
N SER A 132 7.63 -10.82 10.23
CA SER A 132 7.01 -9.53 10.54
C SER A 132 5.51 -9.70 10.76
N SER A 133 4.98 -9.18 11.86
CA SER A 133 3.56 -9.30 12.22
C SER A 133 2.72 -8.21 11.54
N THR A 134 1.86 -8.60 10.61
CA THR A 134 0.88 -7.66 10.03
C THR A 134 -0.36 -7.45 10.90
N THR A 135 -0.88 -8.45 11.63
CA THR A 135 -2.19 -8.31 12.33
C THR A 135 -2.48 -9.53 13.21
N GLY A 136 -1.60 -9.88 14.15
CA GLY A 136 -1.80 -11.01 15.09
C GLY A 136 -1.68 -12.42 14.48
N LYS A 137 -1.78 -12.56 13.15
CA LYS A 137 -1.44 -13.77 12.42
C LYS A 137 0.03 -13.70 12.00
N LYS A 138 0.91 -14.43 12.70
CA LYS A 138 2.36 -14.53 12.37
C LYS A 138 2.53 -15.23 11.02
N ARG A 139 2.56 -14.47 9.93
CA ARG A 139 2.97 -14.97 8.61
C ARG A 139 4.49 -14.77 8.46
N ARG A 140 5.19 -15.79 7.96
CA ARG A 140 6.66 -15.78 7.81
C ARG A 140 7.05 -14.94 6.61
N MET A 141 7.01 -13.62 6.78
CA MET A 141 7.46 -12.66 5.79
C MET A 141 8.95 -12.43 6.00
N THR A 142 9.76 -12.84 5.03
CA THR A 142 11.21 -12.64 5.07
C THR A 142 11.66 -11.58 4.09
N ARG A 143 10.80 -11.17 3.15
CA ARG A 143 11.09 -10.14 2.15
C ARG A 143 9.93 -9.17 1.97
N ILE A 144 10.21 -7.89 1.91
CA ILE A 144 9.22 -6.84 1.63
C ILE A 144 9.78 -5.88 0.58
N LEU A 145 9.10 -5.78 -0.56
CA LEU A 145 9.32 -4.73 -1.53
C LEU A 145 8.32 -3.60 -1.31
N PHE A 146 8.80 -2.37 -1.28
CA PHE A 146 7.97 -1.17 -1.23
C PHE A 146 8.69 0.01 -1.89
N ASP A 147 7.99 1.13 -2.02
CA ASP A 147 8.57 2.38 -2.47
C ASP A 147 8.15 3.54 -1.58
N THR A 148 8.89 4.62 -1.73
CA THR A 148 8.59 5.93 -1.20
C THR A 148 8.78 6.95 -2.32
N SER A 149 8.26 8.17 -2.13
CA SER A 149 8.46 9.29 -3.04
C SER A 149 9.93 9.69 -3.15
N ASP A 150 10.71 9.44 -2.09
CA ASP A 150 12.15 9.69 -2.01
C ASP A 150 12.82 8.54 -1.23
N ASN A 151 13.21 7.51 -1.98
CA ASN A 151 13.81 6.32 -1.41
C ASN A 151 15.19 6.58 -0.81
N ASP A 152 15.95 7.53 -1.35
CA ASP A 152 17.28 7.84 -0.83
C ASP A 152 17.16 8.54 0.52
N ALA A 153 16.18 9.46 0.67
CA ALA A 153 15.88 10.06 1.97
C ALA A 153 15.36 9.02 2.98
N PHE A 154 14.56 8.05 2.54
CA PHE A 154 14.11 6.96 3.41
C PHE A 154 15.29 6.15 3.95
N VAL A 155 16.19 5.69 3.06
CA VAL A 155 17.37 4.90 3.45
C VAL A 155 18.28 5.71 4.39
N ARG A 156 18.54 6.99 4.08
CA ARG A 156 19.30 7.90 4.96
C ARG A 156 18.67 8.04 6.34
N SER A 157 17.34 8.05 6.44
CA SER A 157 16.63 8.24 7.72
C SER A 157 16.76 7.03 8.68
N ILE A 158 16.95 5.83 8.13
CA ILE A 158 17.19 4.59 8.89
C ILE A 158 18.66 4.49 9.34
N GLY A 159 19.55 5.22 8.67
CA GLY A 159 20.99 5.27 8.95
C GLY A 159 21.78 4.28 8.09
N ARG A 160 23.07 4.58 7.88
CA ARG A 160 24.00 3.89 6.94
C ARG A 160 24.29 2.41 7.26
N ARG A 161 23.54 1.78 8.17
CA ARG A 161 23.79 0.42 8.63
C ARG A 161 23.48 -0.65 7.58
N PHE A 162 22.79 -0.29 6.49
CA PHE A 162 22.22 -1.25 5.55
C PHE A 162 22.46 -0.93 4.05
N ASP A 163 23.30 0.05 3.70
CA ASP A 163 23.61 0.37 2.30
C ASP A 163 24.41 -0.78 1.65
N ARG A 164 23.71 -1.68 0.97
CA ARG A 164 24.29 -2.55 -0.06
C ARG A 164 23.44 -2.45 -1.31
N GLU A 165 23.97 -1.77 -2.32
CA GLU A 165 23.48 -1.90 -3.69
C GLU A 165 23.81 -3.32 -4.18
N THR A 166 22.80 -4.07 -4.58
CA THR A 166 22.99 -5.28 -5.38
C THR A 166 22.14 -5.17 -6.62
N ASP A 167 22.81 -5.13 -7.76
CA ASP A 167 22.22 -5.41 -9.05
C ASP A 167 21.84 -6.90 -9.10
N HIS A 168 20.60 -7.19 -9.53
CA HIS A 168 19.99 -8.50 -9.85
C HIS A 168 18.79 -8.91 -8.97
N TYR A 169 17.60 -8.80 -9.57
CA TYR A 169 16.42 -9.67 -9.36
C TYR A 169 15.64 -9.74 -10.67
#